data_AF-K7LU36-F1
#
_entry.id   AF-K7LU36-F1
#
_cell.length_a   1.000
_cell.length_b   1.000
_cell.length_c   1.000
_cell.angle_alpha   90.00
_cell.angle_beta   90.00
_cell.angle_gamma   90.00
#
_symmetry.space_group_name_H-M   'P 1'
#
loop_
_entity.id
_entity.type
_entity.pdbx_description
1 polymer ?
#
loop_
_entity_poly.entity_id
_entity_poly.type
_entity_poly.pdbx_seq_one_letter_code
_entity_poly.pdbx_strand_id
1 'polypeptide(L)'
;MQLIKLNLQLDAKGSYVEVLERYVNLGPIVDFHVVVTCFGAYNGIGINEQASVELQGIKGMWSLRSSIDDPFDTFLVVSFISETRILAMNLEDELEETEIEGFCS
;
A
#
# COMPACT_ATOMS: atom_id res chain seq x y z
N MET A 1 16.56 -9.77 -14.15
CA MET A 1 15.90 -10.37 -15.32
C MET A 1 14.80 -9.43 -15.80
N GLN A 2 14.42 -9.49 -17.07
CA GLN A 2 13.39 -8.60 -17.62
C GLN A 2 12.38 -9.41 -18.42
N LEU A 3 11.10 -9.06 -18.30
CA LEU A 3 10.08 -9.51 -19.23
C LEU A 3 9.94 -8.45 -20.31
N ILE A 4 10.12 -8.89 -21.55
CA ILE A 4 10.21 -8.02 -22.72
C ILE A 4 9.16 -8.45 -23.72
N LYS A 5 8.45 -7.48 -24.28
CA LYS A 5 7.51 -7.64 -25.38
C LYS A 5 8.13 -7.13 -26.67
N LEU A 6 7.95 -7.88 -27.73
CA LEU A 6 8.36 -7.50 -29.09
C LEU A 6 7.12 -7.01 -29.84
N ASN A 7 7.13 -5.74 -30.21
CA ASN A 7 6.05 -5.09 -30.93
C ASN A 7 6.26 -5.21 -32.45
N LEU A 8 5.15 -5.18 -33.21
CA LEU A 8 5.16 -5.19 -34.67
C LEU A 8 5.51 -3.82 -35.27
N GLN A 9 5.28 -2.75 -34.52
CA GLN A 9 5.53 -1.37 -34.92
C GLN A 9 6.57 -0.74 -34.00
N LEU A 10 7.33 0.20 -34.55
CA LEU A 10 8.36 0.94 -33.85
C LEU A 10 7.71 1.90 -32.84
N ASP A 11 8.30 2.00 -31.65
CA ASP A 11 7.99 3.05 -30.68
C ASP A 11 8.49 4.42 -31.17
N ALA A 12 8.23 5.47 -30.38
CA ALA A 12 8.69 6.83 -30.68
C ALA A 12 10.22 6.99 -30.78
N LYS A 13 11.00 6.01 -30.33
CA LYS A 13 12.47 5.98 -30.37
C LYS A 13 13.00 5.07 -31.48
N GLY A 14 12.14 4.41 -32.26
CA GLY A 14 12.56 3.46 -33.27
C GLY A 14 12.94 2.08 -32.70
N SER A 15 12.40 1.68 -31.56
CA SER A 15 12.58 0.35 -30.96
C SER A 15 11.35 -0.53 -31.15
N TYR A 16 11.56 -1.82 -31.44
CA TYR A 16 10.51 -2.85 -31.37
C TYR A 16 10.37 -3.47 -29.97
N VAL A 17 11.27 -3.12 -29.06
CA VAL A 17 11.42 -3.78 -27.77
C VAL A 17 10.79 -2.93 -26.68
N GLU A 18 9.80 -3.48 -25.98
CA GLU A 18 9.11 -2.87 -24.86
C GLU A 18 9.39 -3.69 -23.59
N VAL A 19 10.01 -3.07 -22.58
CA VAL A 19 10.23 -3.72 -21.28
C VAL A 19 8.95 -3.62 -20.46
N LEU A 20 8.30 -4.75 -20.20
CA LEU A 20 7.07 -4.81 -19.41
C LEU A 20 7.39 -4.83 -17.91
N GLU A 21 8.29 -5.72 -17.50
CA GLU A 21 8.66 -5.87 -16.09
C GLU A 21 10.15 -6.09 -15.92
N ARG A 22 10.65 -5.68 -14.76
CA ARG A 22 12.03 -5.90 -14.33
C ARG A 22 12.04 -6.62 -13.00
N TYR A 23 12.70 -7.76 -12.96
CA TYR A 23 12.96 -8.54 -11.76
C TYR A 23 14.40 -8.34 -11.31
N VAL A 24 14.59 -8.15 -10.00
CA VAL A 24 15.93 -8.09 -9.41
C VAL A 24 16.64 -9.42 -9.66
N ASN A 25 17.88 -9.36 -10.15
CA ASN A 25 18.76 -10.52 -10.22
C ASN A 25 19.92 -10.25 -9.28
N LEU A 26 19.99 -10.99 -8.17
CA LEU A 26 21.09 -10.87 -7.21
C LEU A 26 22.36 -11.58 -7.70
N GLY A 27 22.29 -12.35 -8.79
CA GLY A 27 23.39 -13.14 -9.30
C GLY A 27 24.34 -12.42 -10.27
N PRO A 28 25.59 -12.92 -10.39
CA PRO A 28 26.18 -13.96 -9.56
C PRO A 28 26.75 -13.35 -8.28
N ILE A 29 26.27 -13.79 -7.11
CA ILE A 29 26.85 -13.41 -5.83
C ILE A 29 28.19 -14.14 -5.71
N VAL A 30 29.29 -13.39 -5.82
CA VAL A 30 30.65 -13.95 -5.80
C VAL A 30 31.11 -14.28 -4.37
N ASP A 31 30.64 -13.52 -3.39
CA ASP A 31 30.84 -13.73 -1.96
C ASP A 31 29.74 -12.98 -1.18
N PHE A 32 29.33 -13.50 -0.02
CA PHE A 32 28.36 -12.86 0.87
C PHE A 32 28.80 -13.04 2.32
N HIS A 33 29.04 -11.92 2.99
CA HIS A 33 29.31 -11.86 4.42
C HIS A 33 28.14 -11.16 5.10
N VAL A 34 27.56 -11.79 6.13
CA VAL A 34 26.53 -11.19 6.99
C VAL A 34 27.17 -10.08 7.83
N VAL A 35 27.22 -8.85 7.31
CA VAL A 35 27.13 -7.70 8.20
C VAL A 35 25.65 -7.42 8.29
N VAL A 36 25.06 -7.54 9.49
CA VAL A 36 23.79 -6.85 9.77
C VAL A 36 24.13 -5.37 9.79
N THR A 37 24.29 -4.78 8.61
CA THR A 37 24.43 -3.33 8.45
C THR A 37 23.07 -2.75 8.74
N CYS A 38 23.01 -1.90 9.77
CA CYS A 38 21.89 -1.05 10.14
C CYS A 38 21.51 -0.02 9.05
N PHE A 39 21.82 -0.29 7.79
CA PHE A 39 21.55 0.53 6.62
C PHE A 39 21.17 -0.40 5.46
N GLY A 40 19.86 -0.50 5.18
CA GLY A 40 19.36 -0.75 3.83
C GLY A 40 19.35 -2.18 3.29
N ALA A 41 19.16 -3.21 4.11
CA ALA A 41 18.79 -4.55 3.63
C ALA A 41 17.27 -4.78 3.80
N TYR A 42 16.55 -4.43 2.74
CA TYR A 42 15.12 -4.63 2.50
C TYR A 42 14.75 -6.13 2.43
N ASN A 43 14.94 -6.85 3.54
CA ASN A 43 14.42 -8.21 3.74
C ASN A 43 13.04 -8.20 4.42
N GLY A 44 12.43 -7.03 4.52
CA GLY A 44 11.05 -6.84 4.95
C GLY A 44 10.27 -6.19 3.81
N ILE A 45 9.01 -6.57 3.65
CA ILE A 45 8.06 -5.84 2.80
C ILE A 45 8.09 -4.38 3.28
N GLY A 46 8.62 -3.49 2.44
CA GLY A 46 8.61 -2.05 2.72
C GLY A 46 7.19 -1.55 2.55
N ILE A 47 6.56 -1.12 3.63
CA ILE A 47 5.28 -0.43 3.56
C ILE A 47 5.57 1.00 3.10
N ASN A 48 4.94 1.42 2.00
CA ASN A 48 4.99 2.82 1.58
C ASN A 48 3.89 3.58 2.33
N GLU A 49 4.28 4.38 3.31
CA GLU A 49 3.34 5.17 4.11
C GLU A 49 2.73 6.29 3.25
N GLN A 50 1.42 6.23 3.05
CA GLN A 50 0.66 7.25 2.31
C GLN A 50 -0.04 8.23 3.25
N ALA A 51 -0.37 7.79 4.47
CA ALA A 51 -1.04 8.56 5.49
C ALA A 51 -0.64 8.05 6.88
N SER A 52 -0.54 8.96 7.85
CA SER A 52 -0.19 8.66 9.24
C SER A 52 -1.14 9.38 10.18
N VAL A 53 -1.74 8.66 11.13
CA VAL A 53 -2.56 9.25 12.19
C VAL A 53 -2.09 8.69 13.54
N GLU A 54 -1.85 9.58 14.50
CA GLU A 54 -1.43 9.20 15.85
C GLU A 54 -2.61 8.75 16.72
N LEU A 55 -2.97 7.47 16.64
CA LEU A 55 -3.99 6.84 17.48
C LEU A 55 -3.36 5.78 18.39
N GLN A 56 -3.40 6.00 19.71
CA GLN A 56 -2.85 5.07 20.68
C GLN A 56 -3.91 4.08 21.19
N GLY A 57 -3.52 2.83 21.37
CA GLY A 57 -4.37 1.82 22.01
C GLY A 57 -5.38 1.13 21.09
N ILE A 58 -5.19 1.21 19.76
CA ILE A 58 -6.00 0.47 18.78
C ILE A 58 -5.98 -1.03 19.11
N LYS A 59 -7.17 -1.63 19.18
CA LYS A 59 -7.41 -3.06 19.36
C LYS A 59 -7.81 -3.77 18.07
N GLY A 60 -8.40 -3.04 17.13
CA GLY A 60 -8.77 -3.56 15.82
C GLY A 60 -9.07 -2.45 14.83
N MET A 61 -8.96 -2.77 13.55
CA MET A 61 -9.28 -1.89 12.43
C MET A 61 -10.04 -2.68 11.35
N TRP A 62 -11.07 -2.07 10.77
CA TRP A 62 -11.88 -2.67 9.70
C TRP A 62 -12.22 -1.62 8.65
N SER A 63 -12.09 -1.97 7.37
CA SER A 63 -12.55 -1.12 6.28
C SER A 63 -14.02 -1.39 5.95
N LEU A 64 -14.75 -0.35 5.60
CA LEU A 64 -16.15 -0.38 5.22
C LEU A 64 -16.39 0.47 3.98
N ARG A 65 -17.31 0.00 3.15
CA ARG A 65 -17.86 0.75 2.01
C ARG A 65 -19.14 1.45 2.45
N SER A 66 -19.43 2.61 1.86
CA SER A 66 -20.71 3.31 2.04
C SER A 66 -21.90 2.49 1.53
N SER A 67 -21.72 1.78 0.42
CA SER A 67 -22.70 0.89 -0.18
C SER A 67 -22.03 -0.39 -0.70
N ILE A 68 -22.83 -1.44 -0.90
CA ILE A 68 -22.39 -2.70 -1.52
C ILE A 68 -21.92 -2.45 -2.96
N ASP A 69 -22.51 -1.46 -3.62
CA ASP A 69 -22.24 -1.09 -5.00
C ASP A 69 -21.02 -0.17 -5.15
N ASP A 70 -20.47 0.34 -4.04
CA ASP A 70 -19.31 1.22 -4.11
C ASP A 70 -18.03 0.44 -4.43
N PRO A 71 -17.17 0.97 -5.33
CA PRO A 71 -15.93 0.30 -5.73
C PRO A 71 -14.81 0.47 -4.70
N PHE A 72 -14.90 1.44 -3.80
CA PHE A 72 -13.84 1.80 -2.85
C PHE A 72 -14.35 1.79 -1.41
N ASP A 73 -13.44 1.47 -0.48
CA ASP A 73 -13.67 1.59 0.95
C ASP A 73 -13.55 3.05 1.36
N THR A 74 -14.61 3.60 1.97
CA THR A 74 -14.70 5.02 2.33
C THR A 74 -14.53 5.25 3.83
N PHE A 75 -14.75 4.20 4.64
CA PHE A 75 -14.72 4.29 6.09
C PHE A 75 -13.71 3.30 6.69
N LEU A 76 -13.04 3.74 7.76
CA LEU A 76 -12.15 2.95 8.59
C LEU A 76 -12.66 2.96 10.02
N VAL A 77 -13.16 1.81 10.49
CA VAL A 77 -13.59 1.62 11.87
C VAL A 77 -12.40 1.23 12.71
N VAL A 78 -12.18 1.93 13.81
CA VAL A 78 -11.07 1.72 14.74
C VAL A 78 -11.64 1.45 16.12
N SER A 79 -11.33 0.28 16.69
CA SER A 79 -11.76 -0.09 18.04
C SER A 79 -10.66 0.19 19.06
N PHE A 80 -11.05 0.79 20.17
CA PHE A 80 -10.23 0.97 21.38
C PHE A 80 -10.82 0.11 22.52
N ILE A 81 -10.17 0.13 23.68
CA ILE A 81 -10.67 -0.60 24.87
C ILE A 81 -12.03 -0.04 25.33
N SER A 82 -12.21 1.28 25.24
CA SER A 82 -13.35 1.99 25.80
C SER A 82 -14.42 2.39 24.80
N GLU A 83 -14.06 2.52 23.53
CA GLU A 83 -14.92 3.14 22.50
C GLU A 83 -14.57 2.61 21.11
N THR A 84 -15.46 2.86 20.16
CA THR A 84 -15.20 2.66 18.72
C THR A 84 -15.30 3.99 18.00
N ARG A 85 -14.31 4.29 17.15
CA ARG A 85 -14.29 5.48 16.30
C ARG A 85 -14.43 5.08 14.84
N ILE A 86 -15.06 5.94 14.05
CA ILE A 86 -15.20 5.75 12.62
C ILE A 86 -14.53 6.93 11.93
N LEU A 87 -13.60 6.63 11.04
CA LEU A 87 -12.93 7.63 10.22
C LEU A 87 -13.48 7.53 8.80
N ALA A 88 -13.85 8.64 8.19
CA ALA A 88 -14.24 8.74 6.79
C ALA A 88 -13.16 9.47 6.00
N MET A 89 -12.90 9.01 4.79
CA MET A 89 -12.07 9.74 3.85
C MET A 89 -12.88 10.88 3.23
N ASN A 90 -12.39 12.11 3.36
CA ASN A 90 -13.02 13.29 2.78
C ASN A 90 -12.62 13.47 1.31
N LEU A 91 -13.12 14.53 0.66
CA LEU A 91 -12.84 14.84 -0.75
C LEU A 91 -11.38 15.28 -1.01
N GLU A 92 -10.62 15.57 0.06
CA GLU A 92 -9.23 15.99 0.03
C GLU A 92 -8.26 14.85 0.41
N ASP A 93 -8.75 13.60 0.41
CA ASP A 93 -8.02 12.38 0.83
C ASP A 93 -7.54 12.40 2.30
N GLU A 94 -8.15 13.24 3.15
CA GLU A 94 -7.88 13.26 4.60
C GLU A 94 -8.89 12.40 5.37
N LEU A 95 -8.44 11.81 6.49
CA LEU A 95 -9.28 11.02 7.39
C LEU A 95 -9.87 11.91 8.48
N GLU A 96 -11.21 12.02 8.51
CA GLU A 96 -11.96 12.75 9.53
C GLU A 96 -12.83 11.81 10.35
N GLU A 97 -12.98 12.11 11.65
CA GLU A 97 -13.85 11.34 12.54
C GLU A 97 -15.32 11.64 12.24
N THR A 98 -16.12 10.60 12.07
CA THR A 98 -17.54 10.67 11.74
C THR A 98 -18.35 9.67 12.57
N GLU A 99 -19.66 9.86 12.60
CA GLU A 99 -20.60 8.92 13.22
C GLU A 99 -21.45 8.28 12.11
N ILE A 100 -21.57 6.95 12.15
CA ILE A 100 -22.50 6.21 11.29
C ILE A 100 -23.71 5.78 12.13
N GLU A 101 -24.91 6.21 11.73
CA GLU A 101 -26.14 5.76 12.37
C GLU A 101 -26.23 4.23 12.37
N GLY A 102 -26.37 3.64 13.56
CA GLY A 102 -26.45 2.19 13.76
C GLY A 102 -25.19 1.54 14.34
N PHE A 103 -24.06 2.25 14.41
CA PHE A 103 -22.92 1.83 15.22
C PHE A 103 -23.06 2.35 16.66
N CYS A 104 -22.78 1.49 17.64
CA CYS A 104 -22.68 1.91 19.04
C CYS A 104 -21.29 2.51 19.27
N SER A 105 -21.25 3.76 19.73
CA SER A 105 -20.03 4.44 20.19
C SER A 105 -19.55 3.93 21.53
#